data_AF-A0A8T3U736-F1
#
_entry.id   AF-A0A8T3U736-F1
#
_cell.length_a   1.000
_cell.length_b   1.000
_cell.length_c   1.000
_cell.angle_alpha   90.00
_cell.angle_beta   90.00
_cell.angle_gamma   90.00
#
_symmetry.space_group_name_H-M   'P 1'
#
loop_
_entity.id
_entity.type
_entity.pdbx_description
1 polymer ?
#
loop_
_entity_poly.entity_id
_entity_poly.type
_entity_poly.pdbx_seq_one_letter_code
_entity_poly.pdbx_strand_id
1 'polypeptide(L)'
;MNLLENELTTKKRGRPRGSKNRIKENLVDREKEINKSQKGFLTNLLEKAANTAIDFGIRIVTPDIIENQVIDIKNSIFENGLTKGIDNIVKNIQDFGKNILGLNNGNYNDFDEINLAIKKMEMDSILSSNIEKGVEKYLDKNMDKLEERFKEKLKSNDKNILDKFNKSIEKNLNEEMSKVKKLNEFNNLWEKAWDDRDIDKMEKYLKEINKLRLEIPMFKNLISKSDLINELHGNIVRTGRFDYVEGMDKYLIEQGEIDKDTLKYKGKLDY
;
A
#
# COMPACT_ATOMS: atom_id res chain seq x y z
N MET A 1 -10.00 -66.36 -20.92
CA MET A 1 -8.98 -65.51 -21.57
C MET A 1 -9.61 -64.81 -22.75
N ASN A 2 -9.40 -63.50 -22.81
CA ASN A 2 -9.57 -62.56 -23.94
C ASN A 2 -10.98 -62.30 -24.47
N LEU A 3 -11.33 -61.09 -24.90
CA LEU A 3 -10.94 -59.68 -24.67
C LEU A 3 -11.59 -58.94 -25.84
N LEU A 4 -12.11 -57.74 -25.58
CA LEU A 4 -12.39 -56.65 -26.54
C LEU A 4 -13.60 -56.87 -27.46
N GLU A 5 -14.46 -55.89 -27.71
CA GLU A 5 -14.72 -54.58 -27.13
C GLU A 5 -16.03 -54.16 -27.80
N ASN A 6 -17.04 -53.86 -27.00
CA ASN A 6 -18.33 -53.39 -27.46
C ASN A 6 -18.57 -52.02 -26.82
N GLU A 7 -19.28 -51.18 -27.57
CA GLU A 7 -20.07 -50.04 -27.09
C GLU A 7 -19.40 -48.67 -26.99
N LEU A 8 -19.57 -47.94 -28.08
CA LEU A 8 -20.15 -46.58 -28.07
C LEU A 8 -21.20 -46.43 -26.96
N THR A 9 -20.82 -45.88 -25.81
CA THR A 9 -21.76 -45.15 -24.95
C THR A 9 -21.16 -43.83 -24.48
N THR A 10 -21.98 -42.80 -24.64
CA THR A 10 -21.83 -41.41 -24.26
C THR A 10 -21.10 -41.17 -22.94
N LYS A 11 -19.81 -40.80 -23.01
CA LYS A 11 -19.10 -40.19 -21.88
C LYS A 11 -19.53 -38.72 -21.80
N LYS A 12 -20.50 -38.41 -20.93
CA LYS A 12 -20.80 -37.04 -20.49
C LYS A 12 -19.47 -36.38 -20.08
N ARG A 13 -19.00 -35.42 -20.88
CA ARG A 13 -17.89 -34.53 -20.51
C ARG A 13 -18.30 -33.76 -19.25
N GLY A 14 -17.81 -34.20 -18.09
CA GLY A 14 -17.93 -33.44 -16.86
C GLY A 14 -17.28 -32.06 -17.03
N ARG A 15 -18.02 -31.00 -16.71
CA ARG A 15 -17.47 -29.63 -16.62
C ARG A 15 -16.24 -29.62 -15.69
N PRO A 16 -15.14 -28.94 -16.04
CA PRO A 16 -13.94 -28.91 -15.21
C PRO A 16 -14.26 -28.20 -13.88
N ARG A 17 -14.31 -28.96 -12.78
CA ARG A 17 -14.43 -28.43 -11.41
C ARG A 17 -13.10 -27.84 -10.88
N GLY A 18 -11.98 -28.06 -11.57
CA GLY A 18 -10.64 -27.64 -11.11
C GLY A 18 -10.23 -26.20 -11.40
N SER A 19 -10.76 -25.54 -12.43
CA SER A 19 -10.35 -24.17 -12.78
C SER A 19 -10.90 -23.11 -11.81
N LYS A 20 -12.13 -23.28 -11.34
CA LYS A 20 -12.76 -22.35 -10.40
C LYS A 20 -12.09 -22.30 -9.03
N ASN A 21 -11.58 -23.44 -8.54
CA ASN A 21 -10.89 -23.48 -7.24
C ASN A 21 -9.53 -22.78 -7.31
N ARG A 22 -8.76 -22.98 -8.40
CA ARG A 22 -7.47 -22.29 -8.61
C ARG A 22 -7.63 -20.77 -8.75
N ILE A 23 -8.69 -20.31 -9.41
CA ILE A 23 -9.00 -18.86 -9.52
C ILE A 23 -9.30 -18.28 -8.14
N LYS A 24 -10.08 -18.98 -7.30
CA LYS A 24 -10.40 -18.54 -5.95
C LYS A 24 -9.18 -18.52 -5.01
N GLU A 25 -8.31 -19.52 -5.10
CA GLU A 25 -7.06 -19.56 -4.33
C GLU A 25 -6.14 -18.38 -4.69
N ASN A 26 -5.94 -18.13 -5.99
CA ASN A 26 -5.14 -16.99 -6.47
C ASN A 26 -5.72 -15.63 -6.03
N LEU A 27 -7.05 -15.51 -5.97
CA LEU A 27 -7.74 -14.30 -5.49
C LEU A 27 -7.48 -14.04 -4.00
N VAL A 28 -7.59 -15.08 -3.17
CA VAL A 28 -7.33 -14.99 -1.73
C VAL A 28 -5.87 -14.62 -1.46
N ASP A 29 -4.94 -15.15 -2.24
CA ASP A 29 -3.51 -14.82 -2.08
C ASP A 29 -3.21 -13.38 -2.48
N ARG A 30 -3.80 -12.87 -3.57
CA ARG A 30 -3.68 -11.46 -3.98
C ARG A 30 -4.25 -10.51 -2.93
N GLU A 31 -5.41 -10.83 -2.33
CA GLU A 31 -5.98 -10.00 -1.25
C GLU A 31 -5.07 -9.92 -0.02
N LYS A 32 -4.38 -11.01 0.33
CA LYS A 32 -3.41 -11.01 1.44
C LYS A 32 -2.17 -10.18 1.11
N GLU A 33 -1.68 -10.24 -0.14
CA GLU A 33 -0.54 -9.43 -0.58
C GLU A 33 -0.84 -7.93 -0.54
N ILE A 34 -2.03 -7.54 -1.02
CA ILE A 34 -2.52 -6.16 -0.92
C ILE A 34 -2.57 -5.72 0.55
N ASN A 35 -3.18 -6.54 1.42
CA ASN A 35 -3.28 -6.22 2.85
C ASN A 35 -1.90 -6.03 3.49
N LYS A 36 -0.96 -6.94 3.21
CA LYS A 36 0.41 -6.87 3.74
C LYS A 36 1.15 -5.62 3.25
N SER A 37 1.01 -5.29 1.96
CA SER A 37 1.62 -4.10 1.38
C SER A 37 1.07 -2.81 2.00
N GLN A 38 -0.26 -2.69 2.09
CA GLN A 38 -0.92 -1.52 2.69
C GLN A 38 -0.59 -1.38 4.18
N LYS A 39 -0.59 -2.49 4.92
CA LYS A 39 -0.16 -2.49 6.33
C LYS A 39 1.27 -2.00 6.47
N GLY A 40 2.20 -2.55 5.68
CA GLY A 40 3.61 -2.12 5.70
C GLY A 40 3.79 -0.65 5.35
N PHE A 41 3.04 -0.15 4.37
CA PHE A 41 3.01 1.28 4.03
C PHE A 41 2.56 2.14 5.21
N LEU A 42 1.42 1.82 5.84
CA LEU A 42 0.90 2.59 6.97
C LEU A 42 1.85 2.57 8.18
N THR A 43 2.41 1.40 8.51
CA THR A 43 3.41 1.27 9.58
C THR A 43 4.62 2.17 9.29
N ASN A 44 5.21 2.06 8.10
CA ASN A 44 6.38 2.87 7.72
C ASN A 44 6.08 4.37 7.72
N LEU A 45 4.90 4.78 7.23
CA LEU A 45 4.45 6.18 7.22
C LEU A 45 4.41 6.75 8.64
N LEU A 46 3.77 6.02 9.57
CA LEU A 46 3.59 6.41 10.97
C LEU A 46 4.91 6.36 11.75
N GLU A 47 5.76 5.35 11.53
CA GLU A 47 7.07 5.25 12.18
C GLU A 47 8.01 6.40 11.78
N LYS A 48 8.04 6.78 10.49
CA LYS A 48 8.81 7.95 10.03
C LYS A 48 8.31 9.25 10.66
N ALA A 49 6.99 9.40 10.75
CA ALA A 49 6.38 10.56 11.39
C ALA A 49 6.70 10.63 12.89
N ALA A 50 6.57 9.50 13.58
CA ALA A 50 6.91 9.33 14.98
C ALA A 50 8.38 9.67 15.25
N ASN A 51 9.29 9.13 14.44
CA ASN A 51 10.72 9.37 14.58
C ASN A 51 11.02 10.87 14.47
N THR A 52 10.46 11.53 13.47
CA THR A 52 10.62 12.98 13.26
C THR A 52 10.10 13.80 14.45
N ALA A 53 8.94 13.42 14.99
CA ALA A 53 8.30 14.13 16.09
C ALA A 53 9.08 13.95 17.41
N ILE A 54 9.55 12.73 17.70
CA ILE A 54 10.34 12.42 18.89
C ILE A 54 11.70 13.10 18.83
N ASP A 55 12.40 13.05 17.70
CA ASP A 55 13.70 13.74 17.54
C ASP A 55 13.55 15.25 17.79
N PHE A 56 12.46 15.83 17.31
CA PHE A 56 12.11 17.23 17.55
C PHE A 56 11.80 17.51 19.04
N GLY A 57 10.97 16.66 19.65
CA GLY A 57 10.60 16.79 21.07
C GLY A 57 11.78 16.70 22.01
N ILE A 58 12.66 15.71 21.82
CA ILE A 58 13.89 15.55 22.61
C ILE A 58 14.75 16.82 22.47
N ARG A 59 15.00 17.30 21.25
CA ARG A 59 15.82 18.51 21.03
C ARG A 59 15.28 19.77 21.72
N ILE A 60 13.95 19.95 21.77
CA ILE A 60 13.33 21.10 22.47
C ILE A 60 13.54 20.99 23.98
N VAL A 61 13.28 19.80 24.51
CA VAL A 61 13.30 19.55 25.96
C VAL A 61 14.74 19.54 26.47
N THR A 62 15.67 19.06 25.65
CA THR A 62 17.02 18.64 26.05
C THR A 62 18.09 19.12 25.05
N PRO A 63 18.26 20.44 24.86
CA PRO A 63 19.22 20.94 23.87
C PRO A 63 20.68 20.56 24.19
N ASP A 64 21.00 20.36 25.47
CA ASP A 64 22.38 20.11 25.96
C ASP A 64 22.70 18.63 26.21
N ILE A 65 21.82 17.71 25.81
CA ILE A 65 22.01 16.28 26.01
C ILE A 65 22.99 15.70 24.96
N ILE A 66 23.79 14.70 25.35
CA ILE A 66 24.66 13.99 24.41
C ILE A 66 23.88 12.93 23.59
N GLU A 67 24.33 12.70 22.36
CA GLU A 67 23.64 11.86 21.35
C GLU A 67 23.25 10.46 21.86
N ASN A 68 24.12 9.80 22.65
CA ASN A 68 23.83 8.47 23.18
C ASN A 68 22.60 8.45 24.10
N GLN A 69 22.40 9.50 24.90
CA GLN A 69 21.22 9.60 25.76
C GLN A 69 19.95 9.90 24.95
N VAL A 70 20.06 10.65 23.84
CA VAL A 70 18.95 10.85 22.89
C VAL A 70 18.50 9.51 22.33
N ILE A 71 19.45 8.68 21.90
CA ILE A 71 19.19 7.34 21.35
C ILE A 71 18.46 6.47 22.39
N ASP A 72 18.91 6.47 23.65
CA ASP A 72 18.28 5.66 24.70
C ASP A 72 16.84 6.10 25.00
N ILE A 73 16.57 7.41 25.04
CA ILE A 73 15.23 7.96 25.22
C ILE A 73 14.33 7.54 24.06
N LYS A 74 14.81 7.73 22.82
CA LYS A 74 14.08 7.39 21.61
C LYS A 74 13.76 5.90 21.57
N ASN A 75 14.73 5.04 21.82
CA ASN A 75 14.53 3.58 21.84
C ASN A 75 13.50 3.20 22.90
N SER A 76 13.58 3.77 24.11
CA SER A 76 12.58 3.51 25.15
C SER A 76 11.17 3.92 24.71
N ILE A 77 11.02 5.09 24.08
CA ILE A 77 9.74 5.59 23.58
C ILE A 77 9.18 4.67 22.49
N PHE A 78 10.02 4.22 21.55
CA PHE A 78 9.61 3.32 20.48
C PHE A 78 9.22 1.95 21.03
N GLU A 79 10.14 1.28 21.71
CA GLU A 79 9.97 -0.10 22.16
C GLU A 79 8.85 -0.27 23.18
N ASN A 80 8.68 0.72 24.08
CA ASN A 80 7.76 0.59 25.22
C ASN A 80 6.42 1.30 25.04
N GLY A 81 6.29 2.14 24.02
CA GLY A 81 5.11 2.93 23.76
C GLY A 81 4.68 2.85 22.31
N LEU A 82 5.45 3.51 21.43
CA LEU A 82 4.99 3.83 20.08
C LEU A 82 4.77 2.62 19.18
N THR A 83 5.54 1.53 19.29
CA THR A 83 5.31 0.35 18.44
C THR A 83 3.87 -0.16 18.57
N LYS A 84 3.36 -0.29 19.81
CA LYS A 84 1.98 -0.72 20.07
C LYS A 84 0.96 0.35 19.67
N GLY A 85 1.29 1.63 19.88
CA GLY A 85 0.43 2.74 19.47
C GLY A 85 0.21 2.79 17.97
N ILE A 86 1.30 2.65 17.20
CA ILE A 86 1.29 2.59 15.73
C ILE A 86 0.51 1.38 15.25
N ASP A 87 0.75 0.19 15.81
CA ASP A 87 -0.03 -1.01 15.46
C ASP A 87 -1.53 -0.82 15.68
N ASN A 88 -1.91 -0.13 16.77
CA ASN A 88 -3.31 0.18 17.05
C ASN A 88 -3.90 1.18 16.04
N ILE A 89 -3.15 2.24 15.68
CA ILE A 89 -3.58 3.19 14.65
C ILE A 89 -3.76 2.47 13.30
N VAL A 90 -2.80 1.63 12.89
CA VAL A 90 -2.90 0.86 11.64
C VAL A 90 -4.12 -0.05 11.65
N LYS A 91 -4.37 -0.74 12.77
CA LYS A 91 -5.57 -1.58 12.92
C LYS A 91 -6.85 -0.75 12.81
N ASN A 92 -6.92 0.41 13.45
CA ASN A 92 -8.08 1.30 13.37
C ASN A 92 -8.32 1.80 11.94
N ILE A 93 -7.26 2.11 11.20
CA ILE A 93 -7.36 2.45 9.76
C ILE A 93 -7.92 1.25 8.98
N GLN A 94 -7.45 0.02 9.21
CA GLN A 94 -8.01 -1.17 8.52
C GLN A 94 -9.49 -1.40 8.89
N ASP A 95 -9.83 -1.24 10.17
CA ASP A 95 -11.20 -1.37 10.67
C ASP A 95 -12.12 -0.28 10.10
N PHE A 96 -11.62 0.93 9.87
CA PHE A 96 -12.36 1.99 9.17
C PHE A 96 -12.73 1.56 7.75
N GLY A 97 -11.76 1.05 6.98
CA GLY A 97 -12.01 0.55 5.62
C GLY A 97 -13.06 -0.57 5.61
N LYS A 98 -12.95 -1.52 6.54
CA LYS A 98 -13.89 -2.64 6.64
C LYS A 98 -15.30 -2.20 7.07
N ASN A 99 -15.39 -1.46 8.16
CA ASN A 99 -16.66 -1.24 8.88
C ASN A 99 -17.39 0.03 8.43
N ILE A 100 -16.66 1.03 7.92
CA ILE A 100 -17.24 2.32 7.52
C ILE A 100 -17.36 2.40 5.99
N LEU A 101 -16.31 2.02 5.26
CA LEU A 101 -16.31 2.05 3.79
C LEU A 101 -16.85 0.76 3.16
N GLY A 102 -17.09 -0.29 3.96
CA GLY A 102 -17.60 -1.58 3.47
C GLY A 102 -16.59 -2.33 2.59
N LEU A 103 -15.30 -2.06 2.73
CA LEU A 103 -14.25 -2.66 1.92
C LEU A 103 -13.97 -4.09 2.36
N ASN A 104 -13.86 -5.00 1.39
CA ASN A 104 -13.48 -6.39 1.65
C ASN A 104 -12.11 -6.44 2.34
N ASN A 105 -12.06 -7.09 3.50
CA ASN A 105 -10.86 -7.26 4.32
C ASN A 105 -10.14 -5.94 4.72
N GLY A 106 -10.81 -4.79 4.58
CA GLY A 106 -10.22 -3.47 4.86
C GLY A 106 -9.15 -3.05 3.85
N ASN A 107 -9.09 -3.69 2.67
CA ASN A 107 -8.16 -3.35 1.61
C ASN A 107 -8.67 -2.14 0.81
N TYR A 108 -7.84 -1.11 0.73
CA TYR A 108 -8.16 0.12 0.02
C TYR A 108 -7.95 -0.03 -1.49
N ASN A 109 -8.86 0.53 -2.27
CA ASN A 109 -8.83 0.46 -3.73
C ASN A 109 -7.90 1.50 -4.34
N ASP A 110 -7.74 2.65 -3.68
CA ASP A 110 -6.88 3.75 -4.08
C ASP A 110 -6.31 4.53 -2.88
N PHE A 111 -5.43 5.50 -3.19
CA PHE A 111 -4.76 6.32 -2.18
C PHE A 111 -5.70 7.31 -1.49
N ASP A 112 -6.75 7.79 -2.17
CA ASP A 112 -7.67 8.78 -1.61
C ASP A 112 -8.50 8.17 -0.47
N GLU A 113 -8.91 6.91 -0.60
CA GLU A 113 -9.59 6.19 0.49
C GLU A 113 -8.68 6.02 1.73
N ILE A 114 -7.39 5.67 1.54
CA ILE A 114 -6.42 5.62 2.66
C ILE A 114 -6.24 6.99 3.31
N ASN A 115 -6.08 8.04 2.49
CA ASN A 115 -5.88 9.40 2.97
C ASN A 115 -7.10 9.89 3.78
N LEU A 116 -8.31 9.55 3.33
CA LEU A 116 -9.54 9.81 4.07
C LEU A 116 -9.53 9.09 5.42
N ALA A 117 -9.20 7.80 5.44
CA ALA A 117 -9.16 7.02 6.68
C ALA A 117 -8.17 7.61 7.69
N ILE A 118 -6.95 7.96 7.26
CA ILE A 118 -5.94 8.61 8.10
C ILE A 118 -6.47 9.91 8.71
N LYS A 119 -7.07 10.79 7.90
CA LYS A 119 -7.64 12.07 8.38
C LYS A 119 -8.79 11.91 9.35
N LYS A 120 -9.49 10.78 9.33
CA LYS A 120 -10.62 10.48 10.23
C LYS A 120 -10.19 9.81 11.52
N MET A 121 -8.93 9.40 11.67
CA MET A 121 -8.44 8.78 12.89
C MET A 121 -8.07 9.81 13.96
N GLU A 122 -8.44 9.54 15.19
CA GLU A 122 -7.99 10.28 16.37
C GLU A 122 -6.60 9.82 16.82
N MET A 123 -5.57 10.10 16.00
CA MET A 123 -4.20 9.62 16.25
C MET A 123 -3.55 10.28 17.47
N ASP A 124 -3.91 11.53 17.76
CA ASP A 124 -3.32 12.34 18.83
C ASP A 124 -3.43 11.64 20.21
N SER A 125 -4.60 11.13 20.57
CA SER A 125 -4.83 10.50 21.88
C SER A 125 -4.05 9.18 22.04
N ILE A 126 -4.00 8.38 20.98
CA ILE A 126 -3.23 7.14 20.94
C ILE A 126 -1.74 7.46 21.03
N LEU A 127 -1.26 8.47 20.30
CA LEU A 127 0.14 8.83 20.31
C LEU A 127 0.58 9.40 21.66
N SER A 128 -0.14 10.40 22.19
CA SER A 128 0.18 11.03 23.49
C SER A 128 0.33 10.01 24.61
N SER A 129 -0.63 9.10 24.74
CA SER A 129 -0.63 8.09 25.81
C SER A 129 0.49 7.07 25.67
N ASN A 130 0.97 6.80 24.45
CA ASN A 130 2.08 5.88 24.21
C ASN A 130 3.45 6.56 24.36
N ILE A 131 3.57 7.84 23.97
CA ILE A 131 4.77 8.64 24.24
C ILE A 131 4.99 8.75 25.75
N GLU A 132 3.95 9.09 26.51
CA GLU A 132 4.00 9.21 27.97
C GLU A 132 4.51 7.92 28.62
N LYS A 133 3.91 6.77 28.28
CA LYS A 133 4.38 5.45 28.76
C LYS A 133 5.84 5.18 28.43
N GLY A 134 6.27 5.54 27.22
CA GLY A 134 7.63 5.36 26.75
C GLY A 134 8.66 6.19 27.55
N VAL A 135 8.28 7.43 27.86
CA VAL A 135 9.03 8.35 28.72
C VAL A 135 9.07 7.83 30.16
N GLU A 136 7.93 7.44 30.74
CA GLU A 136 7.86 6.91 32.10
C GLU A 136 8.79 5.69 32.27
N LYS A 137 8.74 4.73 31.34
CA LYS A 137 9.65 3.58 31.39
C LYS A 137 11.13 3.95 31.26
N TYR A 138 11.45 4.99 30.50
CA TYR A 138 12.82 5.48 30.42
C TYR A 138 13.28 6.04 31.77
N LEU A 139 12.42 6.84 32.40
CA LEU A 139 12.67 7.43 33.71
C LEU A 139 12.86 6.36 34.78
N ASP A 140 11.99 5.36 34.83
CA ASP A 140 12.08 4.25 35.80
C ASP A 140 13.40 3.48 35.71
N LYS A 141 13.94 3.32 34.49
CA LYS A 141 15.23 2.63 34.25
C LYS A 141 16.46 3.49 34.52
N ASN A 142 16.33 4.82 34.54
CA ASN A 142 17.45 5.77 34.57
C ASN A 142 17.35 6.77 35.74
N MET A 143 16.65 6.40 36.82
CA MET A 143 16.35 7.27 37.97
C MET A 143 17.57 7.96 38.59
N ASP A 144 18.75 7.36 38.46
CA ASP A 144 19.99 7.78 39.13
C ASP A 144 20.87 8.72 38.28
N LYS A 145 20.53 8.98 37.00
CA LYS A 145 21.42 9.67 36.04
C LYS A 145 20.84 10.90 35.34
N LEU A 146 19.60 11.28 35.63
CA LEU A 146 18.94 12.41 34.97
C LEU A 146 18.47 13.43 36.00
N GLU A 147 18.90 14.68 35.83
CA GLU A 147 18.42 15.83 36.61
C GLU A 147 16.88 15.87 36.61
N GLU A 148 16.28 16.16 37.76
CA GLU A 148 14.83 16.24 37.96
C GLU A 148 14.14 17.19 36.96
N ARG A 149 14.83 18.28 36.61
CA ARG A 149 14.42 19.27 35.58
C ARG A 149 14.24 18.66 34.18
N PHE A 150 15.00 17.61 33.88
CA PHE A 150 14.89 16.86 32.63
C PHE A 150 13.64 15.96 32.64
N LYS A 151 13.31 15.38 33.80
CA LYS A 151 12.13 14.54 34.01
C LYS A 151 10.83 15.34 33.86
N GLU A 152 10.80 16.56 34.40
CA GLU A 152 9.64 17.48 34.30
C GLU A 152 9.39 17.94 32.87
N LYS A 153 10.45 18.32 32.13
CA LYS A 153 10.30 18.73 30.73
C LYS A 153 9.84 17.56 29.84
N LEU A 154 10.34 16.34 30.06
CA LEU A 154 9.92 15.18 29.26
C LEU A 154 8.44 14.82 29.47
N LYS A 155 7.92 14.94 30.70
CA LYS A 155 6.52 14.69 31.03
C LYS A 155 5.55 15.73 30.45
N SER A 156 6.03 16.89 30.03
CA SER A 156 5.18 18.00 29.57
C SER A 156 4.46 17.77 28.23
N ASN A 157 4.74 16.63 27.55
CA ASN A 157 3.95 16.07 26.44
C ASN A 157 3.37 17.15 25.49
N ASP A 158 4.30 17.92 24.92
CA ASP A 158 4.02 19.20 24.29
C ASP A 158 3.15 19.04 23.02
N LYS A 159 2.11 19.88 22.90
CA LYS A 159 1.29 20.03 21.69
C LYS A 159 2.14 20.18 20.43
N ASN A 160 3.35 20.73 20.58
CA ASN A 160 4.33 20.88 19.51
C ASN A 160 4.82 19.53 18.93
N ILE A 161 4.91 18.46 19.72
CA ILE A 161 5.29 17.11 19.25
C ILE A 161 4.17 16.50 18.42
N LEU A 162 2.93 16.60 18.89
CA LEU A 162 1.76 16.12 18.14
C LEU A 162 1.58 16.87 16.83
N ASP A 163 1.72 18.21 16.86
CA ASP A 163 1.70 19.03 15.65
C ASP A 163 2.82 18.64 14.68
N LYS A 164 4.03 18.36 15.21
CA LYS A 164 5.15 17.89 14.39
C LYS A 164 4.88 16.51 13.77
N PHE A 165 4.27 15.61 14.52
CA PHE A 165 3.87 14.29 14.05
C PHE A 165 2.85 14.40 12.91
N ASN A 166 1.77 15.15 13.12
CA ASN A 166 0.72 15.35 12.13
C ASN A 166 1.26 16.01 10.85
N LYS A 167 2.09 17.05 10.98
CA LYS A 167 2.77 17.68 9.83
C LYS A 167 3.70 16.71 9.09
N SER A 168 4.36 15.79 9.81
CA SER A 168 5.22 14.77 9.20
C SER A 168 4.40 13.73 8.45
N ILE A 169 3.24 13.30 8.98
CA ILE A 169 2.29 12.46 8.25
C ILE A 169 1.81 13.17 6.98
N GLU A 170 1.34 14.41 7.08
CA GLU A 170 0.86 15.19 5.93
C GLU A 170 1.94 15.32 4.86
N LYS A 171 3.17 15.66 5.27
CA LYS A 171 4.32 15.74 4.36
C LYS A 171 4.55 14.40 3.66
N ASN A 172 4.69 13.31 4.41
CA ASN A 172 5.00 12.00 3.85
C ASN A 172 3.85 11.49 2.96
N LEU A 173 2.58 11.75 3.31
CA LEU A 173 1.43 11.45 2.47
C LEU A 173 1.46 12.23 1.16
N ASN A 174 1.80 13.51 1.19
CA ASN A 174 1.91 14.31 -0.03
C ASN A 174 3.04 13.81 -0.95
N GLU A 175 4.17 13.38 -0.37
CA GLU A 175 5.26 12.75 -1.12
C GLU A 175 4.81 11.45 -1.80
N GLU A 176 4.13 10.57 -1.07
CA GLU A 176 3.62 9.29 -1.60
C GLU A 176 2.49 9.50 -2.62
N MET A 177 1.59 10.44 -2.37
CA MET A 177 0.54 10.84 -3.32
C MET A 177 1.12 11.38 -4.64
N SER A 178 2.26 12.08 -4.57
CA SER A 178 2.95 12.55 -5.78
C SER A 178 3.44 11.40 -6.66
N LYS A 179 3.87 10.29 -6.06
CA LYS A 179 4.27 9.07 -6.80
C LYS A 179 3.06 8.42 -7.45
N VAL A 180 1.94 8.31 -6.73
CA VAL A 180 0.66 7.79 -7.26
C VAL A 180 0.19 8.61 -8.45
N LYS A 181 0.23 9.94 -8.36
CA LYS A 181 -0.13 10.84 -9.47
C LYS A 181 0.77 10.61 -10.69
N LYS A 182 2.09 10.53 -10.48
CA LYS A 182 3.04 10.23 -11.57
C LYS A 182 2.78 8.88 -12.23
N LEU A 183 2.47 7.84 -11.45
CA LEU A 183 2.14 6.53 -12.00
C LEU A 183 0.89 6.60 -12.89
N ASN A 184 -0.16 7.30 -12.43
CA ASN A 184 -1.35 7.54 -13.23
C ASN A 184 -1.06 8.35 -14.51
N GLU A 185 -0.22 9.38 -14.43
CA GLU A 185 0.21 10.14 -15.61
C GLU A 185 0.92 9.24 -16.63
N PHE A 186 1.86 8.39 -16.20
CA PHE A 186 2.55 7.46 -17.10
C PHE A 186 1.62 6.39 -17.67
N ASN A 187 0.68 5.87 -16.89
CA ASN A 187 -0.35 4.97 -17.40
C ASN A 187 -1.14 5.62 -18.54
N ASN A 188 -1.56 6.88 -18.38
CA ASN A 188 -2.30 7.61 -19.41
C ASN A 188 -1.42 7.96 -20.63
N LEU A 189 -0.13 8.24 -20.42
CA LEU A 189 0.81 8.48 -21.52
C LEU A 189 1.08 7.20 -22.32
N TRP A 190 1.15 6.05 -21.66
CA TRP A 190 1.25 4.75 -22.31
C TRP A 190 -0.01 4.46 -23.15
N GLU A 191 -1.21 4.73 -22.62
CA GLU A 191 -2.47 4.57 -23.36
C GLU A 191 -2.51 5.46 -24.62
N LYS A 192 -2.03 6.70 -24.54
CA LYS A 192 -1.90 7.58 -25.71
C LYS A 192 -0.90 7.05 -26.73
N ALA A 193 0.25 6.55 -26.27
CA ALA A 193 1.24 5.96 -27.17
C ALA A 193 0.71 4.68 -27.83
N TRP A 194 -0.08 3.89 -27.11
CA TRP A 194 -0.83 2.76 -27.68
C TRP A 194 -1.82 3.23 -28.75
N ASP A 195 -2.53 4.33 -28.49
CA ASP A 195 -3.47 4.90 -29.45
C ASP A 195 -2.80 5.35 -30.75
N ASP A 196 -1.61 5.94 -30.63
CA ASP A 196 -0.77 6.42 -31.72
C ASP A 196 0.06 5.29 -32.38
N ARG A 197 0.01 4.07 -31.84
CA ARG A 197 0.86 2.92 -32.20
C ARG A 197 2.37 3.19 -32.11
N ASP A 198 2.78 4.07 -31.20
CA ASP A 198 4.17 4.48 -30.97
C ASP A 198 4.86 3.56 -29.95
N ILE A 199 5.44 2.46 -30.44
CA ILE A 199 6.06 1.41 -29.60
C ILE A 199 7.20 1.97 -28.74
N ASP A 200 8.01 2.87 -29.29
CA ASP A 200 9.16 3.45 -28.58
C ASP A 200 8.71 4.26 -27.36
N LYS A 201 7.66 5.07 -27.50
CA LYS A 201 7.05 5.76 -26.35
C LYS A 201 6.41 4.79 -25.37
N MET A 202 5.73 3.75 -25.84
CA MET A 202 5.14 2.73 -24.96
C MET A 202 6.21 2.06 -24.10
N GLU A 203 7.33 1.65 -24.68
CA GLU A 203 8.46 1.03 -23.97
C GLU A 203 9.06 2.00 -22.93
N LYS A 204 9.22 3.28 -23.31
CA LYS A 204 9.69 4.32 -22.38
C LYS A 204 8.76 4.48 -21.18
N TYR A 205 7.46 4.61 -21.40
CA TYR A 205 6.49 4.80 -20.30
C TYR A 205 6.33 3.54 -19.46
N LEU A 206 6.42 2.35 -20.07
CA LEU A 206 6.36 1.08 -19.34
C LEU A 206 7.50 0.95 -18.30
N LYS A 207 8.71 1.40 -18.64
CA LYS A 207 9.85 1.42 -17.70
C LYS A 207 9.54 2.26 -16.46
N GLU A 208 8.98 3.46 -16.65
CA GLU A 208 8.62 4.34 -15.54
C GLU A 208 7.46 3.78 -14.70
N ILE A 209 6.44 3.18 -15.35
CA ILE A 209 5.33 2.49 -14.68
C ILE A 209 5.88 1.37 -13.77
N ASN A 210 6.76 0.51 -14.31
CA ASN A 210 7.32 -0.63 -13.58
C ASN A 210 8.20 -0.20 -12.42
N LYS A 211 8.94 0.91 -12.55
CA LYS A 211 9.70 1.51 -11.45
C LYS A 211 8.77 2.01 -10.34
N LEU A 212 7.80 2.86 -10.67
CA LEU A 212 6.91 3.47 -9.68
C LEU A 212 6.02 2.44 -8.97
N ARG A 213 5.56 1.40 -9.68
CA ARG A 213 4.74 0.32 -9.09
C ARG A 213 5.47 -0.41 -7.94
N LEU A 214 6.80 -0.46 -7.96
CA LEU A 214 7.60 -1.08 -6.88
C LEU A 214 7.75 -0.16 -5.66
N GLU A 215 7.54 1.14 -5.82
CA GLU A 215 7.73 2.15 -4.77
C GLU A 215 6.44 2.51 -4.02
N ILE A 216 5.26 2.16 -4.58
CA ILE A 216 3.95 2.55 -4.08
C ILE A 216 3.27 1.33 -3.43
N PRO A 217 2.49 1.50 -2.35
CA PRO A 217 1.67 0.41 -1.81
C PRO A 217 0.74 -0.18 -2.86
N MET A 218 0.44 -1.47 -2.69
CA MET A 218 -0.46 -2.16 -3.58
C MET A 218 -1.90 -1.65 -3.41
N PHE A 219 -2.41 -0.97 -4.45
CA PHE A 219 -3.80 -0.55 -4.57
C PHE A 219 -4.49 -1.37 -5.65
N LYS A 220 -5.70 -1.86 -5.37
CA LYS A 220 -6.44 -2.74 -6.28
C LYS A 220 -6.56 -2.14 -7.68
N ASN A 221 -7.05 -0.89 -7.77
CA ASN A 221 -7.32 -0.25 -9.06
C ASN A 221 -6.04 0.11 -9.81
N LEU A 222 -5.01 0.57 -9.08
CA LEU A 222 -3.75 1.04 -9.67
C LEU A 222 -2.88 -0.11 -10.20
N ILE A 223 -2.89 -1.24 -9.49
CA ILE A 223 -2.19 -2.46 -9.91
C ILE A 223 -2.93 -3.10 -11.08
N SER A 224 -4.26 -3.25 -11.01
CA SER A 224 -5.03 -3.81 -12.12
C SER A 224 -4.74 -3.05 -13.43
N LYS A 225 -4.69 -1.71 -13.39
CA LYS A 225 -4.33 -0.90 -14.57
C LYS A 225 -2.90 -1.13 -15.05
N SER A 226 -1.92 -1.12 -14.15
CA SER A 226 -0.50 -1.29 -14.52
C SER A 226 -0.16 -2.72 -14.97
N ASP A 227 -0.83 -3.73 -14.43
CA ASP A 227 -0.71 -5.14 -14.84
C ASP A 227 -1.29 -5.32 -16.25
N LEU A 228 -2.47 -4.75 -16.52
CA LEU A 228 -3.08 -4.75 -17.84
C LEU A 228 -2.15 -4.12 -18.88
N ILE A 229 -1.56 -2.96 -18.58
CA ILE A 229 -0.59 -2.29 -19.44
C ILE A 229 0.61 -3.21 -19.75
N ASN A 230 1.19 -3.87 -18.74
CA ASN A 230 2.30 -4.80 -18.93
C ASN A 230 1.92 -5.98 -19.85
N GLU A 231 0.75 -6.57 -19.65
CA GLU A 231 0.28 -7.69 -20.45
C GLU A 231 -0.03 -7.29 -21.89
N LEU A 232 -0.70 -6.16 -22.10
CA LEU A 232 -0.95 -5.61 -23.44
C LEU A 232 0.37 -5.30 -24.16
N HIS A 233 1.31 -4.65 -23.48
CA HIS A 233 2.62 -4.33 -24.06
C HIS A 233 3.37 -5.60 -24.48
N GLY A 234 3.44 -6.60 -23.60
CA GLY A 234 4.10 -7.87 -23.89
C GLY A 234 3.50 -8.60 -25.09
N ASN A 235 2.17 -8.52 -25.26
CA ASN A 235 1.51 -9.08 -26.44
C ASN A 235 1.84 -8.32 -27.72
N ILE A 236 1.87 -6.98 -27.68
CA ILE A 236 2.26 -6.14 -28.83
C ILE A 236 3.68 -6.48 -29.27
N VAL A 237 4.65 -6.51 -28.34
CA VAL A 237 6.05 -6.83 -28.66
C VAL A 237 6.18 -8.24 -29.27
N ARG A 238 5.45 -9.22 -28.74
CA ARG A 238 5.52 -10.62 -29.18
C ARG A 238 4.86 -10.86 -30.55
N THR A 239 3.78 -10.14 -30.85
CA THR A 239 2.90 -10.47 -31.99
C THR A 239 2.85 -9.41 -33.07
N GLY A 240 3.32 -8.19 -32.78
CA GLY A 240 3.11 -7.00 -33.60
C GLY A 240 1.64 -6.56 -33.72
N ARG A 241 0.76 -7.14 -32.89
CA ARG A 241 -0.68 -6.86 -32.92
C ARG A 241 -1.02 -5.93 -31.77
N PHE A 242 -1.78 -4.88 -32.11
CA PHE A 242 -2.46 -4.00 -31.16
C PHE A 242 -3.87 -4.54 -30.85
N ASP A 243 -4.10 -5.82 -31.16
CA ASP A 243 -5.35 -6.51 -30.96
C ASP A 243 -5.54 -6.86 -29.49
N TYR A 244 -6.81 -6.90 -29.11
CA TYR A 244 -7.31 -7.31 -27.81
C TYR A 244 -6.85 -8.73 -27.40
N VAL A 245 -6.55 -8.95 -26.11
CA VAL A 245 -6.10 -10.25 -25.57
C VAL A 245 -7.32 -11.09 -25.17
N GLU A 246 -7.69 -12.04 -26.02
CA GLU A 246 -8.76 -12.99 -25.75
C GLU A 246 -8.46 -13.83 -24.49
N GLY A 247 -9.29 -13.66 -23.44
CA GLY A 247 -9.18 -14.40 -22.17
C GLY A 247 -9.15 -13.54 -20.89
N MET A 248 -8.84 -12.25 -21.00
CA MET A 248 -8.68 -11.34 -19.86
C MET A 248 -9.98 -10.68 -19.38
N ASP A 249 -10.90 -10.46 -20.33
CA ASP A 249 -12.25 -9.92 -20.15
C ASP A 249 -13.05 -10.59 -19.02
N LYS A 250 -12.97 -11.92 -18.90
CA LYS A 250 -13.89 -12.59 -17.98
C LYS A 250 -13.59 -12.27 -16.52
N TYR A 251 -12.33 -12.03 -16.16
CA TYR A 251 -11.94 -11.76 -14.78
C TYR A 251 -12.18 -10.29 -14.40
N LEU A 252 -11.73 -9.34 -15.24
CA LEU A 252 -11.85 -7.90 -14.94
C LEU A 252 -13.28 -7.36 -15.13
N ILE A 253 -14.05 -7.93 -16.07
CA ILE A 253 -15.47 -7.60 -16.26
C ILE A 253 -16.36 -8.26 -15.20
N GLU A 254 -16.07 -9.51 -14.75
CA GLU A 254 -16.84 -10.13 -13.64
C GLU A 254 -16.62 -9.42 -12.29
N GLN A 255 -15.52 -8.67 -12.12
CA GLN A 255 -15.23 -7.87 -10.93
C GLN A 255 -15.75 -6.42 -11.01
N GLY A 256 -16.30 -5.98 -12.15
CA GLY A 256 -16.76 -4.60 -12.35
C GLY A 256 -15.63 -3.55 -12.41
N GLU A 257 -14.40 -3.97 -12.70
CA GLU A 257 -13.20 -3.12 -12.64
C GLU A 257 -12.94 -2.36 -13.95
N ILE A 258 -13.55 -2.77 -15.07
CA ILE A 258 -13.42 -2.13 -16.39
C ILE A 258 -14.79 -2.15 -17.08
N ASP A 259 -15.19 -1.02 -17.68
CA ASP A 259 -16.37 -0.95 -18.56
C ASP A 259 -16.04 -1.61 -19.91
N LYS A 260 -16.96 -2.42 -20.43
CA LYS A 260 -16.84 -3.11 -21.73
C LYS A 260 -16.52 -2.16 -22.87
N ASP A 261 -16.98 -0.91 -22.79
CA ASP A 261 -16.82 0.08 -23.84
C ASP A 261 -15.40 0.69 -23.89
N THR A 262 -14.56 0.42 -22.89
CA THR A 262 -13.16 0.89 -22.85
C THR A 262 -12.24 0.11 -23.81
N LEU A 263 -12.69 -1.01 -24.36
CA LEU A 263 -11.89 -1.94 -25.17
C LEU A 263 -12.07 -1.69 -26.67
N LYS A 264 -11.31 -0.75 -27.24
CA LYS A 264 -11.32 -0.47 -28.69
C LYS A 264 -10.45 -1.44 -29.49
N TYR A 265 -11.02 -2.05 -30.52
CA TYR A 265 -10.30 -2.88 -31.51
C TYR A 265 -9.44 -2.01 -32.44
N LYS A 266 -8.14 -2.32 -32.58
CA LYS A 266 -7.21 -1.46 -33.36
C LYS A 266 -6.43 -2.13 -34.49
N GLY A 267 -6.46 -3.45 -34.72
CA GLY A 267 -5.88 -4.09 -35.91
C GLY A 267 -4.34 -4.21 -35.91
N LYS A 268 -3.79 -4.86 -36.95
CA LYS A 268 -2.35 -5.20 -37.08
C LYS A 268 -1.51 -4.03 -37.64
N LEU A 269 -0.20 -4.03 -37.35
CA LEU A 269 0.79 -3.21 -38.08
C LEU A 269 1.03 -3.82 -39.47
N ASP A 270 0.79 -3.02 -40.50
CA ASP A 270 1.21 -3.33 -41.86
C ASP A 270 2.64 -2.78 -42.02
N TYR A 271 3.59 -3.68 -42.31
CA TYR A 271 4.99 -3.37 -42.59
C TYR A 271 5.21 -3.15 -44.08
#